data_AF-A0A357F5C7-F1
#
_entry.id   AF-A0A357F5C7-F1
#
_cell.length_a   1.000
_cell.length_b   1.000
_cell.length_c   1.000
_cell.angle_alpha   90.00
_cell.angle_beta   90.00
_cell.angle_gamma   90.00
#
_symmetry.space_group_name_H-M   'P 1'
#
loop_
_entity.id
_entity.type
_entity.pdbx_description
1 polymer ?
#
loop_
_entity_poly.entity_id
_entity_poly.type
_entity_poly.pdbx_seq_one_letter_code
_entity_poly.pdbx_strand_id
1 'polypeptide(L)'
;FAVAGLAIDKPILSEVILTLGCVPLTDYGTPSTSELTEAMRPFVENHNALLMANHGAVAYGDDLWQAFDRLETLEHTAKIAILAKALGGGKDLPKDAIEKLINIREKAGYLKENARCQACGYLHGGDLECESRSAPLAVSAANGAKVSFTREELIELLSQAANLG
;
A
#
# COMPACT_ATOMS: atom_id res chain seq x y z
N PHE A 1 9.96 -5.02 3.98
CA PHE A 1 8.97 -4.02 3.51
C PHE A 1 9.10 -2.70 4.26
N ALA A 2 8.80 -2.64 5.56
CA ALA A 2 8.92 -1.41 6.36
C ALA A 2 10.27 -0.69 6.26
N VAL A 3 11.39 -1.42 6.35
CA VAL A 3 12.75 -0.87 6.18
C VAL A 3 13.05 -0.49 4.73
N ALA A 4 12.38 -1.12 3.77
CA ALA A 4 12.59 -0.88 2.34
C ALA A 4 11.75 0.29 1.79
N GLY A 5 10.93 0.94 2.62
CA GLY A 5 10.03 1.99 2.15
C GLY A 5 8.90 1.48 1.25
N LEU A 6 8.48 0.22 1.43
CA LEU A 6 7.48 -0.43 0.58
C LEU A 6 6.24 -0.84 1.38
N ALA A 7 5.06 -0.50 0.86
CA ALA A 7 3.78 -1.08 1.28
C ALA A 7 3.59 -2.51 0.73
N ILE A 8 2.59 -3.21 1.26
CA ILE A 8 2.09 -4.48 0.71
C ILE A 8 0.70 -4.21 0.14
N ASP A 9 0.65 -3.85 -1.13
CA ASP A 9 -0.51 -3.28 -1.82
C ASP A 9 -0.78 -3.96 -3.19
N LYS A 10 -0.21 -5.15 -3.40
CA LYS A 10 -0.37 -5.92 -4.65
C LYS A 10 -1.27 -7.14 -4.46
N PRO A 11 -2.26 -7.38 -5.34
CA PRO A 11 -3.27 -8.43 -5.20
C PRO A 11 -2.70 -9.76 -5.69
N ILE A 12 -1.57 -10.19 -5.13
CA ILE A 12 -0.88 -11.41 -5.57
C ILE A 12 -1.42 -12.68 -4.90
N LEU A 13 -2.24 -12.54 -3.85
CA LEU A 13 -2.81 -13.64 -3.06
C LEU A 13 -4.27 -13.35 -2.69
N SER A 14 -5.15 -14.31 -2.97
CA SER A 14 -6.58 -14.18 -2.64
C SER A 14 -6.83 -14.08 -1.14
N GLU A 15 -6.07 -14.84 -0.35
CA GLU A 15 -6.16 -14.88 1.11
C GLU A 15 -5.98 -13.49 1.71
N VAL A 16 -4.97 -12.76 1.25
CA VAL A 16 -4.67 -11.40 1.73
C VAL A 16 -5.82 -10.45 1.46
N ILE A 17 -6.45 -10.56 0.28
CA ILE A 17 -7.61 -9.72 -0.05
C ILE A 17 -8.79 -10.05 0.87
N LEU A 18 -8.97 -11.32 1.26
CA LEU A 18 -10.08 -11.78 2.10
C LEU A 18 -9.90 -11.44 3.58
N THR A 19 -8.71 -11.59 4.13
CA THR A 19 -8.50 -11.56 5.59
C THR A 19 -7.85 -10.27 6.09
N LEU A 20 -7.00 -9.65 5.27
CA LEU A 20 -6.17 -8.53 5.71
C LEU A 20 -6.48 -7.22 4.97
N GLY A 21 -6.60 -7.29 3.64
CA GLY A 21 -6.57 -6.15 2.75
C GLY A 21 -5.15 -5.72 2.41
N CYS A 22 -5.04 -4.53 1.80
CA CYS A 22 -3.74 -3.90 1.65
C CYS A 22 -3.18 -3.50 3.01
N VAL A 23 -1.85 -3.43 3.08
CA VAL A 23 -1.12 -2.97 4.26
C VAL A 23 -0.26 -1.77 3.85
N PRO A 24 -0.70 -0.54 4.16
CA PRO A 24 0.02 0.67 3.83
C PRO A 24 1.28 0.80 4.68
N LEU A 25 2.19 1.65 4.22
CA LEU A 25 3.36 2.08 4.97
C LEU A 25 3.07 3.46 5.55
N THR A 26 3.14 3.59 6.88
CA THR A 26 3.04 4.89 7.55
C THR A 26 4.38 5.63 7.47
N ASP A 27 4.32 6.95 7.62
CA ASP A 27 5.53 7.76 7.82
C ASP A 27 6.28 7.32 9.08
N TYR A 28 7.58 7.67 9.14
CA TYR A 28 8.39 7.43 10.33
C TYR A 28 7.95 8.32 11.48
N GLY A 29 7.83 7.73 12.67
CA GLY A 29 7.76 8.46 13.93
C GLY A 29 8.66 7.82 14.97
N THR A 30 9.25 8.63 15.86
CA THR A 30 10.20 8.13 16.86
C THR A 30 9.51 7.15 17.84
N PRO A 31 10.10 5.97 18.14
CA PRO A 31 9.48 5.03 19.08
C PRO A 31 9.20 5.69 20.43
N SER A 32 8.11 5.26 21.09
CA SER A 32 7.69 5.79 22.40
C SER A 32 7.32 7.28 22.41
N THR A 33 7.07 7.88 21.25
CA THR A 33 6.56 9.25 21.11
C THR A 33 5.19 9.26 20.43
N SER A 34 4.48 10.38 20.52
CA SER A 34 3.21 10.57 19.80
C SER A 34 3.38 10.60 18.29
N GLU A 35 4.59 10.89 17.79
CA GLU A 35 4.87 10.96 16.34
C GLU A 35 4.47 9.66 15.64
N LEU A 36 4.79 8.51 16.24
CA LEU A 36 4.44 7.20 15.69
C LEU A 36 2.92 7.01 15.61
N THR A 37 2.21 7.34 16.69
CA THR A 37 0.75 7.19 16.75
C THR A 37 0.03 8.16 15.81
N GLU A 38 0.55 9.38 15.64
CA GLU A 38 -0.01 10.35 14.70
C GLU A 38 0.24 9.94 13.25
N ALA A 39 1.40 9.35 12.92
CA ALA A 39 1.66 8.80 11.60
C ALA A 39 0.73 7.62 11.25
N MET A 40 0.30 6.84 12.24
CA MET A 40 -0.62 5.71 12.06
C MET A 40 -2.09 6.13 11.95
N ARG A 41 -2.50 7.18 12.70
CA ARG A 41 -3.90 7.60 12.89
C ARG A 41 -4.74 7.66 11.61
N PRO A 42 -4.25 8.19 10.46
CA PRO A 42 -5.06 8.29 9.24
C PRO A 42 -5.49 6.94 8.65
N PHE A 43 -4.78 5.86 8.98
CA PHE A 43 -4.97 4.54 8.37
C PHE A 43 -5.77 3.57 9.24
N VAL A 44 -5.78 3.78 10.56
CA VAL A 44 -6.31 2.81 11.54
C VAL A 44 -7.75 2.42 11.29
N GLU A 45 -8.60 3.38 10.89
CA GLU A 45 -10.04 3.18 10.74
C GLU A 45 -10.42 2.18 9.62
N ASN A 46 -9.58 2.09 8.58
CA ASN A 46 -9.93 1.45 7.31
C ASN A 46 -8.99 0.30 6.91
N HIS A 47 -7.91 0.08 7.65
CA HIS A 47 -6.99 -1.03 7.44
C HIS A 47 -7.05 -1.98 8.63
N ASN A 48 -6.59 -3.21 8.46
CA ASN A 48 -6.52 -4.19 9.55
C ASN A 48 -5.08 -4.36 10.10
N ALA A 49 -4.09 -3.90 9.34
CA ALA A 49 -2.70 -3.88 9.71
C ALA A 49 -1.97 -2.75 8.98
N LEU A 50 -0.84 -2.32 9.55
CA LEU A 50 0.01 -1.26 9.03
C LEU A 50 1.48 -1.71 9.07
N LEU A 51 2.26 -1.26 8.09
CA LEU A 51 3.71 -1.23 8.19
C LEU A 51 4.14 0.14 8.70
N MET A 52 5.09 0.17 9.63
CA MET A 52 5.64 1.40 10.20
C MET A 52 7.06 1.59 9.67
N ALA A 53 7.33 2.67 8.92
CA ALA A 53 8.62 2.89 8.26
C ALA A 53 9.80 2.73 9.23
N ASN A 54 10.77 1.88 8.88
CA ASN A 54 11.94 1.57 9.71
C ASN A 54 11.66 0.99 11.12
N HIS A 55 10.44 0.52 11.39
CA HIS A 55 10.11 -0.19 12.63
C HIS A 55 9.77 -1.65 12.35
N GLY A 56 8.59 -1.88 11.77
CA GLY A 56 8.02 -3.21 11.67
C GLY A 56 6.56 -3.16 11.22
N ALA A 57 5.74 -3.98 11.85
CA ALA A 57 4.33 -4.13 11.54
C ALA A 57 3.47 -4.07 12.80
N VAL A 58 2.23 -3.66 12.65
CA VAL A 58 1.20 -3.72 13.68
C VAL A 58 -0.11 -4.18 13.05
N ALA A 59 -0.81 -5.08 13.72
CA ALA A 59 -2.13 -5.54 13.35
C ALA A 59 -3.05 -5.45 14.57
N TYR A 60 -4.33 -5.25 14.32
CA TYR A 60 -5.34 -5.11 15.35
C TYR A 60 -6.60 -5.88 14.92
N GLY A 61 -7.45 -6.21 15.88
CA GLY A 61 -8.68 -6.96 15.67
C GLY A 61 -9.60 -6.87 16.88
N ASP A 62 -10.79 -7.44 16.74
CA ASP A 62 -11.83 -7.43 17.79
C ASP A 62 -11.39 -8.21 19.03
N ASP A 63 -10.49 -9.18 18.84
CA ASP A 63 -9.86 -9.96 19.90
C ASP A 63 -8.39 -10.25 19.56
N LEU A 64 -7.67 -10.80 20.54
CA LEU A 64 -6.24 -11.09 20.43
C LEU A 64 -5.92 -12.12 19.33
N TRP A 65 -6.80 -13.10 19.12
CA TRP A 65 -6.60 -14.14 18.10
C TRP A 65 -6.75 -13.54 16.71
N GLN A 66 -7.77 -12.71 16.49
CA GLN A 66 -7.95 -12.01 15.24
C GLN A 66 -6.74 -11.09 14.91
N ALA A 67 -6.23 -10.37 15.91
CA ALA A 67 -5.03 -9.54 15.74
C ALA A 67 -3.79 -10.39 15.42
N PHE A 68 -3.64 -11.55 16.08
CA PHE A 68 -2.55 -12.50 15.85
C PHE A 68 -2.61 -13.09 14.43
N ASP A 69 -3.77 -13.58 13.99
CA ASP A 69 -3.97 -14.19 12.67
C ASP A 69 -3.68 -13.16 11.55
N ARG A 70 -4.08 -11.90 11.75
CA ARG A 70 -3.77 -10.80 10.83
C ARG A 70 -2.27 -10.53 10.74
N LEU A 71 -1.56 -10.57 11.88
CA LEU A 71 -0.11 -10.39 11.92
C LEU A 71 0.63 -11.55 11.26
N GLU A 72 0.18 -12.80 11.48
CA GLU A 72 0.73 -13.98 10.80
C GLU A 72 0.52 -13.90 9.28
N THR A 73 -0.70 -13.55 8.87
CA THR A 73 -1.05 -13.35 7.46
C THR A 73 -0.16 -12.29 6.82
N LEU A 74 0.08 -11.17 7.52
CA LEU A 74 0.96 -10.10 7.05
C LEU A 74 2.40 -10.60 6.85
N GLU A 75 2.97 -11.28 7.84
CA GLU A 75 4.32 -11.81 7.76
C GLU A 75 4.47 -12.84 6.64
N HIS A 76 3.51 -13.75 6.52
CA HIS A 76 3.51 -14.77 5.47
C HIS A 76 3.43 -14.11 4.07
N THR A 77 2.56 -13.11 3.93
CA THR A 77 2.43 -12.32 2.70
C THR A 77 3.72 -11.60 2.34
N ALA A 78 4.38 -10.99 3.33
CA ALA A 78 5.66 -10.32 3.13
C ALA A 78 6.72 -11.30 2.60
N LYS A 79 6.81 -12.51 3.18
CA LYS A 79 7.72 -13.56 2.69
C LYS A 79 7.42 -13.97 1.26
N ILE A 80 6.16 -14.26 0.94
CA ILE A 80 5.75 -14.64 -0.41
C ILE A 80 6.08 -13.52 -1.39
N ALA A 81 5.76 -12.26 -1.06
CA ALA A 81 6.00 -11.13 -1.93
C ALA A 81 7.50 -10.87 -2.18
N ILE A 82 8.36 -11.06 -1.17
CA ILE A 82 9.82 -10.98 -1.33
C ILE A 82 10.32 -12.09 -2.28
N LEU A 83 9.90 -13.33 -2.06
CA LEU A 83 10.29 -14.47 -2.89
C LEU A 83 9.78 -14.32 -4.33
N ALA A 84 8.53 -13.88 -4.51
CA ALA A 84 7.97 -13.60 -5.83
C ALA A 84 8.80 -12.53 -6.56
N LYS A 85 9.20 -11.44 -5.88
CA LYS A 85 10.09 -10.42 -6.46
C LYS A 85 11.44 -11.01 -6.87
N ALA A 86 12.04 -11.89 -6.06
CA ALA A 86 13.29 -12.57 -6.41
C ALA A 86 13.16 -13.47 -7.65
N LEU A 87 11.96 -14.00 -7.92
CA LEU A 87 11.63 -14.80 -9.10
C LEU A 87 11.22 -13.97 -10.34
N GLY A 88 11.30 -12.63 -10.27
CA GLY A 88 10.93 -11.72 -11.37
C GLY A 88 9.60 -10.97 -11.17
N GLY A 89 8.93 -11.15 -10.04
CA GLY A 89 7.70 -10.45 -9.68
C GLY A 89 6.50 -11.38 -9.50
N GLY A 90 5.48 -10.89 -8.79
CA GLY A 90 4.18 -11.55 -8.67
C GLY A 90 3.25 -11.18 -9.83
N LYS A 91 2.33 -12.10 -10.17
CA LYS A 91 1.24 -11.81 -11.11
C LYS A 91 -0.01 -11.42 -10.32
N ASP A 92 -0.51 -10.24 -10.58
CA ASP A 92 -1.73 -9.73 -9.95
C ASP A 92 -2.95 -10.60 -10.32
N LEU A 93 -3.87 -10.74 -9.37
CA LEU A 93 -5.17 -11.36 -9.59
C LEU A 93 -5.97 -10.57 -10.64
N PRO A 94 -6.82 -11.26 -11.44
CA PRO A 94 -7.76 -10.59 -12.33
C PRO A 94 -8.69 -9.62 -11.59
N LYS A 95 -9.03 -8.48 -12.21
CA LYS A 95 -9.91 -7.46 -11.62
C LYS A 95 -11.27 -8.01 -11.17
N ASP A 96 -11.85 -8.93 -11.93
CA ASP A 96 -13.14 -9.55 -11.57
C ASP A 96 -13.02 -10.48 -10.36
N ALA A 97 -11.87 -11.15 -10.20
CA ALA A 97 -11.59 -11.99 -9.04
C ALA A 97 -11.38 -11.13 -7.79
N ILE A 98 -10.63 -10.04 -7.92
CA ILE A 98 -10.45 -9.03 -6.87
C ILE A 98 -11.82 -8.53 -6.38
N GLU A 99 -12.70 -8.10 -7.29
CA GLU A 99 -14.02 -7.59 -6.94
C GLU A 99 -14.86 -8.64 -6.19
N LYS A 100 -14.85 -9.90 -6.65
CA LYS A 100 -15.53 -11.00 -5.95
C LYS A 100 -14.99 -11.19 -4.53
N LEU A 101 -13.68 -11.14 -4.34
CA LEU A 101 -13.04 -11.30 -3.03
C LEU A 101 -13.36 -10.14 -2.08
N ILE A 102 -13.37 -8.90 -2.58
CA ILE A 102 -13.80 -7.72 -1.81
C ILE A 102 -15.24 -7.89 -1.32
N ASN A 103 -16.15 -8.27 -2.21
CA ASN A 103 -17.56 -8.51 -1.85
C ASN A 103 -17.72 -9.65 -0.81
N ILE A 104 -16.87 -10.68 -0.86
CA ILE A 104 -16.86 -11.75 0.17
C ILE A 104 -16.36 -11.19 1.50
N ARG A 105 -15.26 -10.43 1.49
CA ARG A 105 -14.65 -9.83 2.68
C ARG A 105 -15.61 -8.91 3.43
N GLU A 106 -16.38 -8.11 2.71
CA GLU A 106 -17.38 -7.21 3.29
C GLU A 106 -18.53 -7.98 3.94
N LYS A 107 -19.07 -8.99 3.24
CA LYS A 107 -20.14 -9.85 3.79
C LYS A 107 -19.69 -10.59 5.04
N ALA A 108 -18.40 -10.90 5.14
CA ALA A 108 -17.79 -11.52 6.32
C ALA A 108 -17.50 -10.51 7.46
N GLY A 109 -17.66 -9.21 7.23
CA GLY A 109 -17.43 -8.16 8.23
C GLY A 109 -15.97 -7.73 8.41
N TYR A 110 -15.05 -8.18 7.55
CA TYR A 110 -13.63 -7.85 7.62
C TYR A 110 -13.24 -6.57 6.87
N LEU A 111 -14.17 -5.98 6.10
CA LEU A 111 -14.04 -4.69 5.42
C LEU A 111 -15.32 -3.89 5.63
N LYS A 112 -15.19 -2.65 6.07
CA LYS A 112 -16.31 -1.71 6.14
C LYS A 112 -16.57 -1.14 4.74
N GLU A 113 -17.83 -0.84 4.41
CA GLU A 113 -18.21 -0.33 3.08
C GLU A 113 -17.48 0.98 2.71
N ASN A 114 -17.31 1.89 3.68
CA ASN A 114 -16.54 3.14 3.51
C ASN A 114 -15.03 2.91 3.28
N ALA A 115 -14.52 1.73 3.60
CA ALA A 115 -13.12 1.36 3.43
C ALA A 115 -12.84 0.69 2.07
N ARG A 116 -13.84 0.45 1.20
CA ARG A 116 -13.66 -0.04 -0.18
C ARG A 116 -12.62 0.76 -0.96
N CYS A 117 -12.74 2.08 -0.83
CA CYS A 117 -11.85 3.08 -1.40
C CYS A 117 -10.40 2.99 -0.94
N GLN A 118 -10.21 2.52 0.29
CA GLN A 118 -8.91 2.35 0.94
C GLN A 118 -8.42 0.91 0.86
N ALA A 119 -9.14 -0.01 0.19
CA ALA A 119 -8.58 -1.29 -0.27
C ALA A 119 -7.60 -1.01 -1.43
N CYS A 120 -6.46 -0.44 -1.05
CA CYS A 120 -5.39 0.13 -1.84
C CYS A 120 -5.13 -0.63 -3.15
N GLY A 121 -5.09 0.10 -4.27
CA GLY A 121 -4.41 -0.34 -5.48
C GLY A 121 -5.14 -1.35 -6.35
N TYR A 122 -6.06 -2.15 -5.80
CA TYR A 122 -6.71 -3.22 -6.55
C TYR A 122 -7.77 -2.71 -7.53
N LEU A 123 -8.43 -1.61 -7.17
CA LEU A 123 -9.53 -1.00 -7.93
C LEU A 123 -9.19 0.34 -8.57
N HIS A 124 -7.99 0.92 -8.37
CA HIS A 124 -7.59 2.23 -8.95
C HIS A 124 -7.40 2.22 -10.49
N GLY A 125 -7.94 1.23 -11.19
CA GLY A 125 -8.06 1.20 -12.64
C GLY A 125 -9.51 1.32 -13.13
N GLY A 126 -10.41 1.83 -12.29
CA GLY A 126 -11.76 2.28 -12.63
C GLY A 126 -12.07 3.53 -11.82
N ASP A 127 -12.79 4.47 -12.41
CA ASP A 127 -13.12 5.79 -11.88
C ASP A 127 -14.01 5.74 -10.62
N LEU A 128 -13.49 5.21 -9.50
CA LEU A 128 -14.10 5.36 -8.19
C LEU A 128 -13.46 6.56 -7.49
N GLU A 129 -14.12 7.71 -7.59
CA GLU A 129 -13.88 8.83 -6.68
C GLU A 129 -14.40 8.46 -5.29
N CYS A 130 -13.58 8.72 -4.27
CA CYS A 130 -13.89 8.35 -2.89
C CYS A 130 -13.97 9.60 -2.03
N GLU A 131 -15.15 9.85 -1.47
CA GLU A 131 -15.44 11.02 -0.63
C GLU A 131 -14.90 10.91 0.82
N SER A 132 -14.05 9.93 1.13
CA SER A 132 -13.41 9.91 2.44
C SER A 132 -12.32 10.97 2.48
N ARG A 133 -12.58 12.03 3.24
CA ARG A 133 -11.64 13.09 3.60
C ARG A 133 -10.50 12.57 4.48
N SER A 134 -9.66 11.72 3.91
CA SER A 134 -8.24 11.63 4.16
C SER A 134 -7.69 11.08 2.85
N ALA A 135 -7.15 12.01 2.06
CA ALA A 135 -6.57 11.73 0.74
C ALA A 135 -5.72 10.45 0.78
N PRO A 136 -5.55 9.76 -0.35
CA PRO A 136 -4.36 8.94 -0.47
C PRO A 136 -3.20 9.86 -0.12
N LEU A 137 -2.47 9.56 0.95
CA LEU A 137 -1.08 9.93 1.01
C LEU A 137 -0.46 9.15 -0.16
N ALA A 138 -0.58 9.78 -1.33
CA ALA A 138 0.42 9.69 -2.35
C ALA A 138 1.72 9.65 -1.57
N VAL A 139 2.49 8.58 -1.82
CA VAL A 139 3.95 8.64 -1.80
C VAL A 139 4.30 10.10 -2.04
N SER A 140 4.99 10.75 -1.10
CA SER A 140 5.61 12.05 -1.33
C SER A 140 6.32 11.93 -2.67
N ALA A 141 5.60 12.33 -3.72
CA ALA A 141 6.12 12.52 -5.03
C ALA A 141 6.90 13.78 -4.78
N ALA A 142 8.22 13.61 -4.71
CA ALA A 142 9.14 14.70 -4.97
C ALA A 142 8.49 15.59 -6.04
N ASN A 143 8.36 16.88 -5.76
CA ASN A 143 7.87 17.90 -6.68
C ASN A 143 8.69 17.86 -7.98
N GLY A 144 8.30 16.96 -8.86
CA GLY A 144 8.98 16.64 -10.10
C GLY A 144 7.96 15.89 -10.93
N ALA A 145 7.25 16.64 -11.78
CA ALA A 145 6.51 16.03 -12.87
C ALA A 145 7.47 15.03 -13.56
N LYS A 146 7.11 13.76 -13.59
CA LYS A 146 7.88 12.76 -14.34
C LYS A 146 7.67 13.05 -15.81
N VAL A 147 8.66 13.63 -16.46
CA VAL A 147 8.68 13.86 -17.91
C VAL A 147 9.57 12.79 -18.53
N SER A 148 9.06 12.11 -19.55
CA SER A 148 9.81 11.13 -20.34
C SER A 148 10.37 11.78 -21.59
N PHE A 149 11.62 11.48 -21.91
CA PHE A 149 12.30 11.93 -23.13
C PHE A 149 12.91 10.73 -23.85
N THR A 150 13.06 10.85 -25.16
CA THR A 150 13.99 9.99 -25.91
C THR A 150 15.43 10.34 -25.57
N ARG A 151 16.36 9.44 -25.90
CA ARG A 151 17.80 9.66 -25.63
C ARG A 151 18.29 10.91 -26.36
N GLU A 152 17.80 11.15 -27.56
CA GLU A 152 18.17 12.26 -28.43
C GLU A 152 17.70 13.60 -27.85
N GLU A 153 16.45 13.69 -27.41
CA GLU A 153 15.88 14.91 -26.79
C GLU A 153 16.59 15.28 -25.49
N LEU A 154 17.00 14.29 -24.69
CA LEU A 154 17.75 14.53 -23.45
C LEU A 154 19.13 15.13 -23.73
N ILE A 155 19.82 14.66 -24.77
CA ILE A 155 21.15 15.16 -25.16
C ILE A 155 21.06 16.61 -25.64
N GLU A 156 20.02 16.95 -26.39
CA GLU A 156 19.81 18.31 -26.90
C GLU A 156 19.57 19.31 -25.76
N LEU A 157 18.69 18.96 -24.81
CA LEU A 157 18.41 19.77 -23.63
C LEU A 157 19.66 20.06 -22.78
N LEU A 158 20.48 19.04 -22.54
CA LEU A 158 21.73 19.19 -21.79
C LEU A 158 22.75 20.07 -22.52
N SER A 159 22.80 19.98 -23.85
CA SER A 159 23.69 20.79 -24.68
C SER A 159 23.28 22.27 -24.68
N GLN A 160 21.98 22.56 -24.71
CA GLN A 160 21.48 23.94 -24.61
C GLN A 160 21.78 24.57 -23.24
N ALA A 161 21.61 23.81 -22.15
CA ALA A 161 21.92 24.28 -20.81
C ALA A 161 23.43 24.55 -20.60
N ALA A 162 24.30 23.73 -21.20
CA ALA A 162 25.75 23.90 -21.10
C ALA A 162 26.29 25.13 -21.86
N ASN A 163 25.57 25.61 -22.89
CA ASN A 163 25.94 26.79 -23.68
C ASN A 163 25.33 28.10 -23.14
N LEU A 164 24.58 28.04 -22.04
CA LEU A 164 24.01 29.20 -21.35
C LEU A 164 24.84 29.66 -20.14
N GLY A 165 26.07 29.12 -19.98
CA GLY A 165 27.04 29.47 -18.94
C GLY A 165 28.25 30.20 -19.48
#